data_AF-A0A507F842-F1
#
_entry.id   AF-A0A507F842-F1
#
_cell.length_a   1.000
_cell.length_b   1.000
_cell.length_c   1.000
_cell.angle_alpha   90.00
_cell.angle_beta   90.00
_cell.angle_gamma   90.00
#
_symmetry.space_group_name_H-M   'P 1'
#
loop_
_entity.id
_entity.type
_entity.pdbx_description
1 polymer ?
#
loop_
_entity_poly.entity_id
_entity_poly.type
_entity_poly.pdbx_seq_one_letter_code
_entity_poly.pdbx_strand_id
1 'polypeptide(L)'
;MTFLLLVTVDIVAGRSNVVKYLETTRESDTKQDIQYVPHPQRRFLPNETYVPRDLNNENIEKYIKDKQKQTPEDVCEKYGINPLKVYRDGTFLSRFLTRMAYMKPKSQTGLSTANQRKMTKAVKRAKAMGLLPFTYNTTGSRARDF
;
A
#
# COMPACT_ATOMS: atom_id res chain seq x y z
N MET A 1 -47.11 26.87 63.92
CA MET A 1 -46.00 27.23 63.02
C MET A 1 -46.02 26.25 61.86
N THR A 2 -46.40 26.77 60.69
CA THR A 2 -46.51 26.22 59.31
C THR A 2 -45.59 25.03 58.99
N PHE A 3 -45.96 23.97 58.23
CA PHE A 3 -46.15 23.87 56.76
C PHE A 3 -46.81 22.48 56.48
N LEU A 4 -47.97 22.32 55.83
CA LEU A 4 -48.29 22.28 54.38
C LEU A 4 -47.46 21.31 53.51
N LEU A 5 -48.14 20.23 53.05
CA LEU A 5 -48.06 19.43 51.80
C LEU A 5 -48.04 17.92 52.08
N LEU A 6 -49.13 17.18 51.85
CA LEU A 6 -49.65 16.61 50.57
C LEU A 6 -49.08 15.21 50.28
N VAL A 7 -49.97 14.25 50.45
CA VAL A 7 -50.05 12.89 49.92
C VAL A 7 -49.28 12.68 48.61
N THR A 8 -48.43 11.65 48.54
CA THR A 8 -48.37 10.73 47.37
C THR A 8 -47.74 9.39 47.76
N VAL A 9 -48.43 8.33 47.36
CA VAL A 9 -48.18 6.89 47.53
C VAL A 9 -46.82 6.46 46.96
N ASP A 10 -46.07 5.67 47.72
CA ASP A 10 -44.90 4.92 47.24
C ASP A 10 -45.33 3.87 46.20
N ILE A 11 -45.30 4.24 44.92
CA ILE A 11 -45.36 3.29 43.80
C ILE A 11 -43.92 2.93 43.47
N VAL A 12 -43.48 1.78 43.99
CA VAL A 12 -42.29 1.06 43.54
C VAL A 12 -42.54 0.60 42.10
N ALA A 13 -42.32 1.51 41.16
CA ALA A 13 -42.34 1.22 39.73
C ALA A 13 -41.01 0.58 39.35
N GLY A 14 -41.03 -0.73 39.11
CA GLY A 14 -39.98 -1.42 38.38
C GLY A 14 -39.76 -0.74 37.02
N ARG A 15 -38.74 0.12 36.95
CA ARG A 15 -38.25 0.68 35.68
C ARG A 15 -37.09 -0.18 35.22
N SER A 16 -37.41 -0.98 34.21
CA SER A 16 -36.54 -1.87 33.45
C SER A 16 -35.14 -1.31 33.18
N ASN A 17 -34.16 -2.23 33.12
CA ASN A 17 -32.77 -2.00 32.71
C ASN A 17 -32.63 -1.26 31.36
N VAL A 18 -33.71 -1.16 30.57
CA VAL A 18 -33.77 -0.44 29.29
C VAL A 18 -33.39 1.04 29.43
N VAL A 19 -33.76 1.70 30.54
CA VAL A 19 -33.49 3.14 30.73
C VAL A 19 -31.99 3.41 30.95
N LYS A 20 -31.26 2.46 31.57
CA LYS A 20 -29.80 2.59 31.79
C LYS A 20 -29.01 2.61 30.49
N TYR A 21 -29.46 1.90 29.45
CA TYR A 21 -28.75 1.88 28.15
C TYR A 21 -28.90 3.19 27.37
N LEU A 22 -29.91 4.00 27.67
CA LEU A 22 -30.17 5.27 26.98
C LEU A 22 -29.49 6.46 27.66
N GLU A 23 -29.09 6.33 28.94
CA GLU A 23 -28.35 7.37 29.66
C GLU A 23 -26.83 7.31 29.40
N THR A 24 -26.26 6.13 29.16
CA THR A 24 -24.83 5.98 28.81
C THR A 24 -24.46 6.60 27.46
N THR A 25 -25.43 6.83 26.59
CA THR A 25 -25.23 7.43 25.26
C THR A 25 -25.22 8.96 25.27
N ARG A 26 -25.41 9.62 26.43
CA ARG A 26 -25.40 11.10 26.52
C ARG A 26 -24.11 11.70 27.08
N GLU A 27 -23.23 10.89 27.67
CA GLU A 27 -22.01 11.39 28.34
C GLU A 27 -20.72 11.25 27.49
N SER A 28 -20.75 10.58 26.33
CA SER A 28 -19.59 10.46 25.44
C SER A 28 -19.53 11.50 24.31
N ASP A 29 -20.34 12.56 24.37
CA ASP A 29 -20.29 13.71 23.45
C ASP A 29 -19.22 14.75 23.85
N THR A 30 -18.24 14.37 24.68
CA THR A 30 -16.96 15.07 24.64
C THR A 30 -16.28 14.63 23.36
N LYS A 31 -16.28 15.51 22.35
CA LYS A 31 -15.53 15.35 21.11
C LYS A 31 -14.06 15.13 21.46
N GLN A 32 -13.68 13.87 21.71
CA GLN A 32 -12.31 13.46 21.55
C GLN A 32 -12.02 13.79 20.10
N ASP A 33 -11.07 14.69 19.84
CA ASP A 33 -10.57 14.93 18.50
C ASP A 33 -10.10 13.57 17.98
N ILE A 34 -10.94 12.87 17.22
CA ILE A 34 -10.61 11.56 16.65
C ILE A 34 -9.51 11.87 15.65
N GLN A 35 -8.26 11.69 16.07
CA GLN A 35 -7.12 11.85 15.20
C GLN A 35 -7.26 10.78 14.12
N TYR A 36 -7.68 11.19 12.92
CA TYR A 36 -7.83 10.29 11.80
C TYR A 36 -6.45 9.71 11.44
N VAL A 37 -6.23 8.45 11.80
CA VAL A 37 -5.08 7.68 11.34
C VAL A 37 -5.48 7.02 10.03
N PRO A 38 -4.83 7.34 8.89
CA PRO A 38 -5.12 6.68 7.62
C PRO A 38 -4.96 5.17 7.79
N HIS A 39 -6.07 4.45 7.96
CA HIS A 39 -6.03 3.00 8.05
C HIS A 39 -5.76 2.47 6.64
N PRO A 40 -4.75 1.60 6.47
CA PRO A 40 -4.55 0.96 5.18
C PRO A 40 -5.85 0.23 4.79
N GLN A 41 -6.33 0.44 3.58
CA GLN A 41 -7.51 -0.26 3.07
C GLN A 41 -7.06 -1.22 1.95
N ARG A 42 -7.47 -2.48 2.02
CA ARG A 42 -7.35 -3.39 0.88
C ARG A 42 -8.24 -2.87 -0.24
N ARG A 43 -7.66 -2.64 -1.42
CA ARG A 43 -8.42 -2.36 -2.63
C ARG A 43 -8.81 -3.70 -3.26
N PHE A 44 -10.09 -4.04 -3.18
CA PHE A 44 -10.63 -5.18 -3.91
C PHE A 44 -10.60 -4.89 -5.41
N LEU A 45 -10.20 -5.86 -6.22
CA LEU A 45 -10.23 -5.73 -7.67
C LEU A 45 -11.70 -5.69 -8.14
N PRO A 46 -11.98 -5.10 -9.32
CA PRO A 46 -13.29 -5.21 -9.93
C PRO A 46 -13.72 -6.69 -10.02
N ASN A 47 -14.93 -7.00 -9.55
CA ASN A 47 -15.53 -8.35 -9.51
C ASN A 47 -14.87 -9.36 -8.53
N GLU A 48 -13.97 -8.91 -7.64
CA GLU A 48 -13.50 -9.75 -6.54
C GLU A 48 -14.59 -9.84 -5.47
N THR A 49 -15.09 -11.04 -5.19
CA THR A 49 -16.09 -11.25 -4.15
C THR A 49 -15.47 -11.01 -2.78
N TYR A 50 -16.01 -10.06 -2.03
CA TYR A 50 -15.65 -9.87 -0.63
C TYR A 50 -16.46 -10.79 0.27
N VAL A 51 -15.86 -11.28 1.34
CA VAL A 51 -16.55 -11.91 2.47
C VAL A 51 -16.64 -10.88 3.60
N PRO A 52 -17.70 -10.83 4.43
CA PRO A 52 -17.76 -9.89 5.57
C PRO A 52 -16.54 -9.97 6.50
N ARG A 53 -15.92 -11.15 6.59
CA ARG A 53 -14.67 -11.37 7.32
C ARG A 53 -13.51 -10.53 6.78
N ASP A 54 -13.46 -10.25 5.48
CA ASP A 54 -12.34 -9.52 4.84
C ASP A 54 -12.28 -8.03 5.19
N LEU A 55 -13.33 -7.47 5.82
CA LEU A 55 -13.45 -6.05 6.13
C LEU A 55 -12.88 -5.65 7.51
N ASN A 56 -11.97 -6.47 8.07
CA ASN A 56 -11.34 -6.23 9.38
C ASN A 56 -9.86 -5.84 9.27
N ASN A 57 -9.34 -5.09 10.24
CA ASN A 57 -7.96 -4.58 10.32
C ASN A 57 -6.90 -5.68 10.21
N GLU A 58 -7.11 -6.84 10.86
CA GLU A 58 -6.14 -7.95 10.83
C GLU A 58 -5.93 -8.53 9.42
N ASN A 59 -6.97 -8.54 8.59
CA ASN A 59 -6.89 -9.09 7.24
C ASN A 59 -6.17 -8.15 6.28
N ILE A 60 -6.23 -6.83 6.55
CA ILE A 60 -5.45 -5.84 5.82
C ILE A 60 -3.96 -6.06 6.06
N GLU A 61 -3.53 -6.27 7.31
CA GLU A 61 -2.11 -6.56 7.59
C GLU A 61 -1.63 -7.83 6.89
N LYS A 62 -2.43 -8.90 6.94
CA LYS A 62 -2.13 -10.15 6.24
C LYS A 62 -1.99 -9.91 4.75
N TYR A 63 -2.94 -9.19 4.14
CA TYR A 63 -2.88 -8.81 2.71
C TYR A 63 -1.61 -8.02 2.35
N ILE A 64 -1.22 -7.04 3.16
CA ILE A 64 0.01 -6.25 2.93
C ILE A 64 1.24 -7.15 3.03
N LYS A 65 1.33 -7.99 4.07
CA LYS A 65 2.44 -8.93 4.28
C LYS A 65 2.55 -9.91 3.12
N ASP A 66 1.43 -10.46 2.66
CA ASP A 66 1.38 -11.39 1.53
C ASP A 66 1.82 -10.72 0.23
N LYS A 67 1.41 -9.47 -0.02
CA LYS A 67 1.87 -8.67 -1.16
C LYS A 67 3.36 -8.36 -1.08
N GLN A 68 3.89 -8.05 0.09
CA GLN A 68 5.32 -7.79 0.30
C GLN A 68 6.18 -9.05 0.12
N LYS A 69 5.63 -10.23 0.46
CA LYS A 69 6.32 -11.53 0.31
C LYS A 69 6.48 -11.96 -1.15
N GLN A 70 5.67 -11.43 -2.06
CA GLN A 70 5.76 -11.77 -3.48
C GLN A 70 7.13 -11.33 -4.02
N THR A 71 8.00 -12.29 -4.29
CA THR A 71 9.29 -11.99 -4.90
C THR A 71 9.06 -11.51 -6.33
N PRO A 72 9.68 -10.38 -6.74
CA PRO A 72 9.53 -9.90 -8.09
C PRO A 72 10.02 -10.96 -9.07
N GLU A 73 9.14 -11.34 -10.00
CA GLU A 73 9.46 -12.30 -11.06
C GLU A 73 10.48 -11.69 -12.03
N ASP A 74 11.48 -12.46 -12.43
CA ASP A 74 12.48 -11.99 -13.40
C ASP A 74 11.85 -11.85 -14.78
N VAL A 75 11.69 -10.60 -15.22
CA VAL A 75 11.15 -10.22 -16.53
C VAL A 75 11.88 -10.93 -17.68
N CYS A 76 13.20 -11.07 -17.60
CA CYS A 76 13.97 -11.68 -18.69
C CYS A 76 13.72 -13.19 -18.77
N GLU A 77 13.55 -13.84 -17.62
CA GLU A 77 13.24 -15.28 -17.56
C GLU A 77 11.81 -15.55 -18.03
N LYS A 78 10.84 -14.75 -17.55
CA LYS A 78 9.44 -14.83 -17.94
C LYS A 78 9.22 -14.76 -19.44
N TYR A 79 9.92 -13.84 -20.12
CA TYR A 79 9.78 -13.64 -21.56
C TYR A 79 10.83 -14.40 -22.38
N GLY A 80 11.69 -15.23 -21.76
CA GLY A 80 12.74 -15.99 -22.47
C GLY A 80 13.79 -15.10 -23.17
N ILE A 81 13.97 -13.87 -22.69
CA ILE A 81 14.85 -12.87 -23.30
C ILE A 81 16.26 -13.01 -22.75
N ASN A 82 17.26 -13.12 -23.62
CA ASN A 82 18.67 -13.06 -23.20
C ASN A 82 19.15 -11.60 -23.09
N PRO A 83 19.40 -11.07 -21.88
CA PRO A 83 19.74 -9.65 -21.70
C PRO A 83 20.98 -9.24 -22.49
N LEU A 84 21.92 -10.17 -22.69
CA LEU A 84 23.20 -9.90 -23.35
C LEU A 84 23.04 -9.53 -24.84
N LYS A 85 21.97 -10.01 -25.48
CA LYS A 85 21.68 -9.76 -26.90
C LYS A 85 20.87 -8.48 -27.11
N VAL A 86 20.13 -8.03 -26.10
CA VAL A 86 19.25 -6.84 -26.15
C VAL A 86 20.03 -5.56 -25.84
N TYR A 87 21.21 -5.38 -26.44
CA TYR A 87 21.99 -4.14 -26.26
C TYR A 87 21.56 -3.03 -27.22
N ARG A 88 20.88 -3.38 -28.33
CA ARG A 88 20.45 -2.45 -29.36
C ARG A 88 19.20 -1.67 -28.96
N ASP A 89 18.37 -2.26 -28.11
CA ASP A 89 17.15 -1.62 -27.63
C ASP A 89 17.43 -0.78 -26.37
N GLY A 90 17.80 0.49 -26.60
CA GLY A 90 18.03 1.45 -25.52
C GLY A 90 16.78 1.72 -24.67
N THR A 91 15.58 1.63 -25.24
CA THR A 91 14.32 1.91 -24.53
C THR A 91 13.96 0.80 -23.54
N PHE A 92 14.31 -0.44 -23.85
CA PHE A 92 14.18 -1.55 -22.91
C PHE A 92 15.19 -1.43 -21.77
N LEU A 93 16.46 -1.16 -22.09
CA LEU A 93 17.52 -1.05 -21.11
C LEU A 93 17.34 0.13 -20.15
N SER A 94 16.79 1.25 -20.64
CA SER A 94 16.61 2.45 -19.83
C SER A 94 15.66 2.27 -18.64
N ARG A 95 14.75 1.29 -18.68
CA ARG A 95 13.85 0.93 -17.56
C ARG A 95 14.61 0.41 -16.34
N PHE A 96 15.75 -0.25 -16.57
CA PHE A 96 16.62 -0.82 -15.53
C PHE A 96 17.64 0.19 -14.98
N LEU A 97 17.63 1.42 -15.48
CA LEU A 97 18.49 2.49 -15.00
C LEU A 97 17.76 3.40 -14.00
N THR A 98 18.53 4.03 -13.13
CA THR A 98 18.09 5.14 -12.29
C THR A 98 17.93 6.42 -13.13
N ARG A 99 17.41 7.48 -12.51
CA ARG A 99 17.34 8.82 -13.13
C ARG A 99 18.72 9.28 -13.63
N MET A 100 19.78 8.97 -12.88
CA MET A 100 21.17 9.32 -13.22
C MET A 100 21.85 8.30 -14.14
N ALA A 101 21.07 7.51 -14.89
CA ALA A 101 21.56 6.48 -15.80
C ALA A 101 22.50 5.43 -15.16
N TYR A 102 22.47 5.26 -13.84
CA TYR A 102 23.17 4.18 -13.14
C TYR A 102 22.33 2.91 -13.15
N MET A 103 22.98 1.75 -13.13
CA MET A 103 22.28 0.48 -13.06
C MET A 103 21.56 0.33 -11.70
N LYS A 104 20.27 0.01 -11.71
CA LYS A 104 19.52 -0.26 -10.47
C LYS A 104 20.05 -1.52 -9.76
N PRO A 105 20.02 -1.58 -8.42
CA PRO A 105 20.40 -2.77 -7.67
C PRO A 105 19.40 -3.91 -7.90
N LYS A 106 19.82 -5.16 -7.66
CA LYS A 106 18.99 -6.37 -7.84
C LYS A 106 17.64 -6.28 -7.11
N SER A 107 17.63 -5.72 -5.90
CA SER A 107 16.41 -5.53 -5.09
C SER A 107 15.34 -4.70 -5.82
N GLN A 108 15.76 -3.71 -6.62
CA GLN A 108 14.84 -2.87 -7.39
C GLN A 108 14.53 -3.44 -8.77
N THR A 109 15.45 -4.20 -9.40
CA THR A 109 15.24 -4.75 -10.74
C THR A 109 14.45 -6.05 -10.73
N GLY A 110 14.51 -6.83 -9.67
CA GLY A 110 13.88 -8.15 -9.58
C GLY A 110 14.47 -9.21 -10.51
N LEU A 111 15.63 -8.92 -11.15
CA LEU A 111 16.30 -9.88 -12.02
C LEU A 111 17.05 -10.93 -11.22
N SER A 112 17.17 -12.15 -11.76
CA SER A 112 18.09 -13.18 -11.28
C SER A 112 19.53 -12.67 -11.31
N THR A 113 20.40 -13.16 -10.42
CA THR A 113 21.79 -12.71 -10.32
C THR A 113 22.55 -12.88 -11.64
N ALA A 114 22.27 -13.97 -12.37
CA ALA A 114 22.87 -14.23 -13.67
C ALA A 114 22.39 -13.23 -14.73
N ASN A 115 21.08 -12.94 -14.75
CA ASN A 115 20.48 -12.01 -15.70
C ASN A 115 20.87 -10.57 -15.40
N GLN A 116 20.97 -10.17 -14.13
CA GLN A 116 21.51 -8.87 -13.72
C GLN A 116 22.93 -8.66 -14.28
N ARG A 117 23.83 -9.64 -14.16
CA ARG A 117 25.20 -9.55 -14.72
C ARG A 117 25.19 -9.39 -16.25
N LYS A 118 24.35 -10.15 -16.94
CA LYS A 118 24.18 -10.06 -18.41
C LYS A 118 23.60 -8.69 -18.81
N MET A 119 22.62 -8.20 -18.07
CA MET A 119 22.00 -6.89 -18.28
C MET A 119 23.01 -5.76 -18.09
N THR A 120 23.84 -5.81 -17.04
CA THR A 120 24.91 -4.82 -16.83
C THR A 120 25.89 -4.80 -17.99
N LYS A 121 26.24 -5.95 -18.56
CA LYS A 121 27.10 -6.02 -19.76
C LYS A 121 26.40 -5.39 -20.98
N ALA A 122 25.11 -5.65 -21.18
CA ALA A 122 24.33 -5.07 -22.27
C ALA A 122 24.22 -3.54 -22.17
N VAL A 123 23.92 -3.02 -20.97
CA VAL A 123 23.91 -1.57 -20.69
C VAL A 123 25.27 -0.93 -20.99
N LYS A 124 26.38 -1.55 -20.54
CA LYS A 124 27.72 -1.02 -20.83
C LYS A 124 28.02 -0.98 -22.32
N ARG A 125 27.62 -2.01 -23.08
CA ARG A 125 27.75 -2.03 -24.55
C ARG A 125 26.92 -0.91 -25.20
N ALA A 126 25.67 -0.76 -24.79
CA ALA A 126 24.76 0.26 -25.30
C ALA A 126 25.29 1.68 -25.04
N LYS A 127 25.87 1.94 -23.85
CA LYS A 127 26.55 3.21 -23.53
C LYS A 127 27.76 3.46 -24.43
N ALA A 128 28.61 2.45 -24.64
CA ALA A 128 29.78 2.58 -25.51
C ALA A 128 29.39 2.84 -26.98
N MET A 129 28.24 2.34 -27.42
CA MET A 129 27.68 2.58 -28.76
C MET A 129 26.93 3.92 -28.89
N GLY A 130 26.78 4.68 -27.80
CA GLY A 130 26.02 5.94 -27.81
C GLY A 130 24.50 5.76 -27.81
N LEU A 131 23.98 4.55 -27.57
CA LEU A 131 22.54 4.27 -27.52
C LEU A 131 21.90 4.67 -26.18
N LEU A 132 22.70 4.80 -25.13
CA LEU A 132 22.26 5.19 -23.78
C LEU A 132 23.12 6.33 -23.24
N PRO A 133 22.52 7.26 -22.47
CA PRO A 133 23.24 8.36 -21.84
C PRO A 133 24.12 7.87 -20.68
N PHE A 134 25.22 8.59 -20.42
CA PHE A 134 26.09 8.32 -19.27
C PHE A 134 25.57 8.94 -17.97
N THR A 135 24.92 10.11 -18.05
CA THR A 135 24.61 10.97 -16.89
C THR A 135 23.13 11.04 -16.53
N TYR A 136 22.24 11.22 -17.50
CA TYR A 136 20.81 11.43 -17.23
C TYR A 136 19.92 10.58 -18.12
N ASN A 137 19.00 9.84 -17.53
CA ASN A 137 18.05 9.00 -18.25
C ASN A 137 16.81 9.79 -18.66
N THR A 138 16.60 9.95 -19.97
CA THR A 138 15.54 10.77 -20.55
C THR A 138 14.16 10.09 -20.63
N THR A 139 14.11 8.76 -20.54
CA THR A 139 12.88 7.98 -20.79
C THR A 139 11.94 7.87 -19.60
N GLY A 140 12.32 8.37 -18.41
CA GLY A 140 11.50 8.31 -17.19
C GLY A 140 11.36 9.64 -16.43
N SER A 141 11.86 10.74 -16.98
CA SER A 141 12.14 11.98 -16.26
C SER A 141 10.97 12.94 -16.05
N ARG A 142 9.75 12.62 -16.50
CA ARG A 142 8.69 13.63 -16.61
C ARG A 142 7.60 13.65 -15.53
N ALA A 143 7.49 12.66 -14.63
CA ALA A 143 6.19 12.48 -13.96
C ALA A 143 6.14 12.22 -12.44
N ARG A 144 7.25 12.06 -11.69
CA ARG A 144 7.14 11.56 -10.29
C ARG A 144 8.08 12.17 -9.24
N ASP A 145 8.66 13.35 -9.49
CA ASP A 145 9.61 13.99 -8.56
C ASP A 145 9.10 15.31 -7.92
N PHE A 146 7.78 15.52 -7.84
CA PHE A 146 7.15 16.57 -7.01
C PHE A 146 6.01 15.97 -6.18
#